data_AF-A0A2S5TED0-F1
#
_entry.id   AF-A0A2S5TED0-F1
#
_cell.length_a   1.000
_cell.length_b   1.000
_cell.length_c   1.000
_cell.angle_alpha   90.00
_cell.angle_beta   90.00
_cell.angle_gamma   90.00
#
_symmetry.space_group_name_H-M   'P 1'
#
loop_
_entity.id
_entity.type
_entity.pdbx_description
1 polymer ?
#
loop_
_entity_poly.entity_id
_entity_poly.type
_entity_poly.pdbx_seq_one_letter_code
_entity_poly.pdbx_strand_id
1 'polypeptide(L)'
;MFVDGFMDLVQAGVLKREVYDFWALQQLVNDGRCDPRRLDPVVLEHMEALGLRVIRTADFEILQHHGFFNDATRYDQGHIVAPDGERVLANVADPQSRRVIAGKCLGTALRRGIVVHGGFFLGPRRFYDWLRGMSDEERGRFCMTGVYKVNQLDHNPRLYKAQRVNARFINTGIMVTLSGAVVSDGLDNGKVISGVGGQYNFVAMAHQLPGGRSIIMIRAARETDGGASSNVVFNYGHCTIPRHLRDIVVTEYGVADLRSQSDAEVAKRLICIADSRFQAGLLEQAVKAGKIEAGWQIPAECRDNTPASLDRRFKPQRAQGLFGAFPLGSDFTPEELKLAAALKQVKAKAASTPKWKLLLGALRAGEPSAAMQPYLARLKLEQPKTLQDKVVRMLLVEALGG
;
A
#
# COMPACT_ATOMS: atom_id res chain seq x y z
N MET A 1 6.99 2.30 1.99
CA MET A 1 7.23 1.41 3.14
C MET A 1 7.27 -0.01 2.60
N PHE A 2 8.26 -0.82 2.96
CA PHE A 2 8.26 -2.25 2.65
C PHE A 2 7.76 -3.00 3.88
N VAL A 3 6.55 -3.57 3.77
CA VAL A 3 5.92 -4.36 4.83
C VAL A 3 5.83 -5.84 4.45
N ASP A 4 5.56 -6.69 5.43
CA ASP A 4 5.51 -8.14 5.29
C ASP A 4 4.54 -8.64 4.22
N GLY A 5 3.42 -7.94 3.99
CA GLY A 5 2.54 -8.30 2.88
C GLY A 5 3.21 -8.22 1.49
N PHE A 6 4.20 -7.34 1.30
CA PHE A 6 4.98 -7.34 0.06
C PHE A 6 6.00 -8.49 0.01
N MET A 7 6.50 -8.97 1.16
CA MET A 7 7.31 -10.19 1.20
C MET A 7 6.50 -11.38 0.66
N ASP A 8 5.24 -11.51 1.10
CA ASP A 8 4.37 -12.58 0.61
C ASP A 8 4.14 -12.46 -0.92
N LEU A 9 4.01 -11.23 -1.44
CA LEU A 9 3.93 -10.98 -2.90
C LEU A 9 5.22 -11.35 -3.66
N VAL A 10 6.39 -11.16 -3.04
CA VAL A 10 7.68 -11.59 -3.61
C VAL A 10 7.75 -13.11 -3.65
N GLN A 11 7.44 -13.77 -2.54
CA GLN A 11 7.45 -15.24 -2.43
C GLN A 11 6.46 -15.90 -3.39
N ALA A 12 5.30 -15.27 -3.62
CA ALA A 12 4.31 -15.71 -4.60
C ALA A 12 4.69 -15.42 -6.06
N GLY A 13 5.83 -14.76 -6.33
CA GLY A 13 6.27 -14.42 -7.69
C GLY A 13 5.44 -13.32 -8.36
N VAL A 14 4.67 -12.55 -7.58
CA VAL A 14 3.90 -11.39 -8.05
C VAL A 14 4.81 -10.17 -8.16
N LEU A 15 5.60 -9.89 -7.12
CA LEU A 15 6.55 -8.77 -7.09
C LEU A 15 7.94 -9.25 -7.54
N LYS A 16 8.19 -9.17 -8.85
CA LYS A 16 9.40 -9.74 -9.48
C LYS A 16 10.11 -8.85 -10.51
N ARG A 17 9.50 -7.73 -10.91
CA ARG A 17 10.07 -6.83 -11.93
C ARG A 17 11.25 -6.09 -11.34
N GLU A 18 12.40 -6.23 -12.00
CA GLU A 18 13.61 -5.51 -11.65
C GLU A 18 13.66 -4.16 -12.37
N VAL A 19 14.23 -3.18 -11.67
CA VAL A 19 14.54 -1.88 -12.22
C VAL A 19 16.01 -1.54 -12.01
N TYR A 20 16.56 -0.74 -12.92
CA TYR A 20 17.95 -0.30 -12.97
C TYR A 20 17.99 1.23 -12.90
N ASP A 21 19.05 1.80 -12.33
CA ASP A 21 19.12 3.22 -11.98
C ASP A 21 19.67 4.13 -13.12
N PHE A 22 19.58 3.68 -14.37
CA PHE A 22 19.95 4.48 -15.53
C PHE A 22 18.80 4.58 -16.55
N TRP A 23 18.39 5.79 -16.91
CA TRP A 23 17.12 6.02 -17.62
C TRP A 23 17.08 5.34 -19.00
N ALA A 24 18.16 5.42 -19.78
CA ALA A 24 18.19 4.86 -21.12
C ALA A 24 18.18 3.33 -21.05
N LEU A 25 18.97 2.76 -20.14
CA LEU A 25 19.00 1.32 -19.90
C LEU A 25 17.62 0.82 -19.45
N GLN A 26 17.01 1.47 -18.46
CA GLN A 26 15.68 1.10 -17.97
C GLN A 26 14.62 1.17 -19.06
N GLN A 27 14.68 2.19 -19.92
CA GLN A 27 13.74 2.33 -21.03
C GLN A 27 13.94 1.21 -22.06
N LEU A 28 15.16 0.89 -22.45
CA LEU A 28 15.43 -0.22 -23.38
C LEU A 28 14.99 -1.57 -22.83
N VAL A 29 15.15 -1.80 -21.52
CA VAL A 29 14.64 -3.00 -20.84
C VAL A 29 13.11 -3.06 -20.92
N ASN A 30 12.42 -1.95 -20.69
CA ASN A 30 10.95 -1.89 -20.81
C ASN A 30 10.48 -2.16 -22.24
N ASP A 31 11.22 -1.62 -23.23
CA ASP A 31 10.87 -1.72 -24.65
C ASP A 31 11.27 -3.08 -25.26
N GLY A 32 11.86 -3.99 -24.48
CA GLY A 32 12.35 -5.29 -24.97
C GLY A 32 13.59 -5.19 -25.88
N ARG A 33 14.24 -4.03 -25.89
CA ARG A 33 15.44 -3.72 -26.69
C ARG A 33 16.76 -3.93 -25.94
N CYS A 34 16.68 -4.39 -24.70
CA CYS A 34 17.80 -4.86 -23.90
C CYS A 34 17.32 -6.03 -23.05
N ASP A 35 17.85 -7.23 -23.27
CA ASP A 35 17.59 -8.38 -22.39
C ASP A 35 18.53 -8.30 -21.18
N PRO A 36 18.02 -8.13 -19.95
CA PRO A 36 18.86 -8.09 -18.76
C PRO A 36 19.69 -9.35 -18.54
N ARG A 37 19.29 -10.50 -19.08
CA ARG A 37 19.99 -11.78 -18.90
C ARG A 37 21.13 -11.99 -19.89
N ARG A 38 21.14 -11.21 -20.98
CA ARG A 38 22.12 -11.33 -22.05
C ARG A 38 22.28 -9.98 -22.75
N LEU A 39 23.35 -9.28 -22.43
CA LEU A 39 23.68 -8.02 -23.09
C LEU A 39 24.15 -8.29 -24.52
N ASP A 40 23.51 -7.62 -25.47
CA ASP A 40 23.88 -7.63 -26.88
C ASP A 40 24.47 -6.28 -27.28
N PRO A 41 25.60 -6.24 -28.02
CA PRO A 41 26.21 -5.00 -28.50
C PRO A 41 25.27 -3.99 -29.18
N VAL A 42 24.18 -4.46 -29.81
CA VAL A 42 23.16 -3.59 -30.45
C VAL A 42 22.54 -2.59 -29.47
N VAL A 43 22.60 -2.87 -28.16
CA VAL A 43 22.10 -1.97 -27.11
C VAL A 43 22.75 -0.58 -27.17
N LEU A 44 24.00 -0.47 -27.63
CA LEU A 44 24.70 0.82 -27.76
C LEU A 44 24.08 1.70 -28.85
N GLU A 45 23.68 1.09 -29.98
CA GLU A 45 22.94 1.80 -31.05
C GLU A 45 21.56 2.22 -30.57
N HIS A 46 20.93 1.39 -29.75
CA HIS A 46 19.63 1.71 -29.17
C HIS A 46 19.73 2.84 -28.13
N MET A 47 20.80 2.90 -27.34
CA MET A 47 21.09 4.03 -26.45
C MET A 47 21.32 5.33 -27.23
N GLU A 48 22.08 5.26 -28.33
CA GLU A 48 22.26 6.39 -29.25
C GLU A 48 20.91 6.88 -29.80
N ALA A 49 20.06 5.96 -30.27
CA ALA A 49 18.74 6.28 -30.80
C ALA A 49 17.80 6.93 -29.77
N LEU A 50 18.01 6.69 -28.48
CA LEU A 50 17.31 7.39 -27.38
C LEU A 50 17.91 8.78 -27.07
N GLY A 51 18.99 9.17 -27.73
CA GLY A 51 19.69 10.44 -27.56
C GLY A 51 20.79 10.41 -26.50
N LEU A 52 21.19 9.24 -25.99
CA LEU A 52 22.40 9.14 -25.18
C LEU A 52 23.61 9.25 -26.13
N ARG A 53 24.44 10.28 -25.93
CA ARG A 53 25.66 10.46 -26.72
C ARG A 53 26.89 10.22 -25.87
N VAL A 54 27.10 11.05 -24.86
CA VAL A 54 28.26 10.98 -23.98
C VAL A 54 27.90 10.27 -22.68
N ILE A 55 28.77 9.36 -22.23
CA ILE A 55 28.74 8.72 -20.92
C ILE A 55 29.69 9.51 -20.02
N ARG A 56 29.16 10.10 -18.94
CA ARG A 56 29.97 10.82 -17.95
C ARG A 56 30.41 9.87 -16.83
N THR A 57 31.28 10.34 -15.94
CA THR A 57 31.78 9.54 -14.80
C THR A 57 30.65 8.88 -14.01
N ALA A 58 29.65 9.66 -13.57
CA ALA A 58 28.53 9.14 -12.78
C ALA A 58 27.66 8.15 -13.58
N ASP A 59 27.49 8.37 -14.89
CA ASP A 59 26.76 7.44 -15.75
C ASP A 59 27.51 6.11 -15.87
N PHE A 60 28.84 6.16 -16.05
CA PHE A 60 29.70 4.99 -16.12
C PHE A 60 29.63 4.16 -14.83
N GLU A 61 29.75 4.80 -13.67
CA GLU A 61 29.67 4.13 -12.37
C GLU A 61 28.32 3.39 -12.20
N ILE A 62 27.21 4.03 -12.55
CA ILE A 62 25.87 3.40 -12.50
C ILE A 62 25.77 2.24 -13.49
N LEU A 63 26.24 2.43 -14.72
CA LEU A 63 26.20 1.40 -15.77
C LEU A 63 27.06 0.19 -15.39
N GLN A 64 28.27 0.39 -14.88
CA GLN A 64 29.14 -0.68 -14.40
C GLN A 64 28.60 -1.36 -13.14
N HIS A 65 27.98 -0.58 -12.22
CA HIS A 65 27.30 -1.12 -11.05
C HIS A 65 26.24 -2.15 -11.46
N HIS A 66 25.44 -1.82 -12.49
CA HIS A 66 24.44 -2.71 -13.06
C HIS A 66 24.97 -3.72 -14.08
N GLY A 67 26.29 -3.86 -14.23
CA GLY A 67 26.92 -4.86 -15.09
C GLY A 67 26.84 -4.58 -16.59
N PHE A 68 26.44 -3.37 -16.99
CA PHE A 68 26.46 -2.97 -18.41
C PHE A 68 27.89 -2.96 -18.95
N PHE A 69 28.83 -2.41 -18.18
CA PHE A 69 30.26 -2.57 -18.42
C PHE A 69 30.82 -3.71 -17.57
N ASN A 70 31.80 -4.42 -18.09
CA ASN A 70 32.52 -5.43 -17.31
C ASN A 70 33.41 -4.80 -16.22
N ASP A 71 33.80 -5.62 -15.25
CA ASP A 71 34.54 -5.19 -14.06
C ASP A 71 35.98 -4.75 -14.32
N ALA A 72 36.52 -4.99 -15.52
CA ALA A 72 37.86 -4.57 -15.93
C ALA A 72 37.86 -3.23 -16.71
N THR A 73 36.70 -2.82 -17.25
CA THR A 73 36.55 -1.53 -17.94
C THR A 73 36.68 -0.39 -16.93
N ARG A 74 37.33 0.71 -17.31
CA ARG A 74 37.49 1.91 -16.48
C ARG A 74 37.00 3.15 -17.22
N TYR A 75 36.75 4.21 -16.46
CA TYR A 75 36.50 5.53 -16.99
C TYR A 75 37.63 6.47 -16.54
N ASP A 76 38.15 7.27 -17.46
CA ASP A 76 39.20 8.25 -17.17
C ASP A 76 39.02 9.50 -18.04
N GLN A 77 38.73 10.63 -17.41
CA GLN A 77 38.62 11.96 -18.05
C GLN A 77 37.90 11.97 -19.41
N GLY A 78 36.66 11.44 -19.46
CA GLY A 78 35.86 11.43 -20.70
C GLY A 78 36.18 10.28 -21.65
N HIS A 79 37.03 9.33 -21.24
CA HIS A 79 37.38 8.15 -22.00
C HIS A 79 36.90 6.88 -21.29
N ILE A 80 36.47 5.90 -22.08
CA ILE A 80 36.32 4.52 -21.64
C ILE A 80 37.63 3.81 -21.95
N VAL A 81 38.19 3.14 -20.95
CA VAL A 81 39.43 2.37 -21.03
C VAL A 81 39.06 0.89 -20.99
N ALA A 82 39.35 0.18 -22.07
CA ALA A 82 39.11 -1.25 -22.21
C ALA A 82 40.08 -2.06 -21.31
N PRO A 83 39.80 -3.35 -21.05
CA PRO A 83 40.65 -4.20 -20.20
C PRO A 83 42.10 -4.34 -20.67
N ASP A 84 42.35 -4.20 -21.98
CA ASP A 84 43.69 -4.25 -22.60
C ASP A 84 44.41 -2.88 -22.61
N GLY A 85 43.78 -1.85 -22.04
CA GLY A 85 44.32 -0.49 -21.97
C GLY A 85 43.95 0.40 -23.16
N GLU A 86 43.24 -0.10 -24.18
CA GLU A 86 42.77 0.74 -25.29
C GLU A 86 41.81 1.83 -24.77
N ARG A 87 42.02 3.08 -25.22
CA ARG A 87 41.26 4.24 -24.78
C ARG A 87 40.42 4.79 -25.93
N VAL A 88 39.13 4.96 -25.69
CA VAL A 88 38.20 5.59 -26.64
C VAL A 88 37.39 6.67 -25.97
N LEU A 89 36.90 7.64 -26.73
CA LEU A 89 35.97 8.65 -26.20
C LEU A 89 34.75 7.94 -25.60
N ALA A 90 34.29 8.40 -24.44
CA ALA A 90 33.08 7.90 -23.80
C ALA A 90 31.83 8.43 -24.52
N ASN A 91 31.73 8.16 -25.82
CA ASN A 91 30.70 8.65 -26.72
C ASN A 91 30.12 7.47 -27.52
N VAL A 92 28.88 7.07 -27.24
CA VAL A 92 28.21 5.94 -27.92
C VAL A 92 27.76 6.28 -29.36
N ALA A 93 27.71 7.58 -29.69
CA ALA A 93 27.43 8.05 -31.05
C ALA A 93 28.68 8.07 -31.95
N ASP A 94 29.87 7.90 -31.38
CA ASP A 94 31.08 7.75 -32.18
C ASP A 94 31.23 6.28 -32.62
N PRO A 95 31.28 5.98 -33.95
CA PRO A 95 31.33 4.60 -34.43
C PRO A 95 32.57 3.82 -33.99
N GLN A 96 33.72 4.50 -33.80
CA GLN A 96 34.95 3.85 -33.34
C GLN A 96 34.83 3.50 -31.86
N SER A 97 34.42 4.44 -31.01
CA SER A 97 34.13 4.19 -29.61
C SER A 97 33.13 3.07 -29.43
N ARG A 98 32.02 3.09 -30.18
CA ARG A 98 31.00 2.03 -30.10
C ARG A 98 31.56 0.66 -30.44
N ARG A 99 32.41 0.55 -31.48
CA ARG A 99 33.06 -0.72 -31.85
C ARG A 99 33.95 -1.26 -30.73
N VAL A 100 34.77 -0.41 -30.11
CA VAL A 100 35.64 -0.82 -28.99
C VAL A 100 34.82 -1.21 -27.77
N ILE A 101 33.81 -0.41 -27.40
CA ILE A 101 32.93 -0.70 -26.26
C ILE A 101 32.21 -2.04 -26.47
N ALA A 102 31.61 -2.24 -27.64
CA ALA A 102 30.91 -3.47 -28.02
C ALA A 102 31.81 -4.71 -27.94
N GLY A 103 33.03 -4.62 -28.45
CA GLY A 103 33.94 -5.75 -28.54
C GLY A 103 34.66 -6.10 -27.24
N LYS A 104 34.89 -5.13 -26.35
CA LYS A 104 35.83 -5.28 -25.23
C LYS A 104 35.32 -4.84 -23.86
N CYS A 105 34.29 -3.97 -23.80
CA CYS A 105 33.93 -3.29 -22.56
C CYS A 105 32.59 -3.71 -21.96
N LEU A 106 31.67 -4.28 -22.75
CA LEU A 106 30.38 -4.72 -22.24
C LEU A 106 30.52 -5.89 -21.26
N GLY A 107 29.60 -5.95 -20.29
CA GLY A 107 29.37 -7.15 -19.48
C GLY A 107 28.56 -8.21 -20.24
N THR A 108 28.34 -9.37 -19.62
CA THR A 108 27.55 -10.46 -20.22
C THR A 108 26.06 -10.35 -19.93
N ALA A 109 25.68 -9.82 -18.76
CA ALA A 109 24.32 -9.65 -18.30
C ALA A 109 24.24 -8.46 -17.33
N LEU A 110 23.05 -7.89 -17.19
CA LEU A 110 22.78 -6.93 -16.12
C LEU A 110 22.74 -7.63 -14.77
N ARG A 111 23.12 -6.89 -13.72
CA ARG A 111 23.10 -7.36 -12.32
C ARG A 111 22.57 -6.27 -11.40
N ARG A 112 22.26 -6.66 -10.16
CA ARG A 112 21.78 -5.76 -9.10
C ARG A 112 20.50 -5.00 -9.50
N GLY A 113 19.59 -5.71 -10.17
CA GLY A 113 18.26 -5.20 -10.43
C GLY A 113 17.47 -5.06 -9.13
N ILE A 114 16.79 -3.94 -8.95
CA ILE A 114 16.03 -3.65 -7.73
C ILE A 114 14.57 -4.05 -7.94
N VAL A 115 14.01 -4.85 -7.05
CA VAL A 115 12.60 -5.24 -7.06
C VAL A 115 11.76 -4.30 -6.20
N VAL A 116 12.31 -3.85 -5.06
CA VAL A 116 11.60 -2.97 -4.13
C VAL A 116 12.47 -1.79 -3.74
N HIS A 117 11.91 -0.59 -3.85
CA HIS A 117 12.43 0.61 -3.22
C HIS A 117 11.58 0.95 -1.99
N GLY A 118 12.17 0.87 -0.80
CA GLY A 118 11.50 1.16 0.47
C GLY A 118 12.10 2.36 1.19
N GLY A 119 11.26 3.28 1.66
CA GLY A 119 11.70 4.35 2.58
C GLY A 119 12.16 3.82 3.94
N PHE A 120 11.54 2.73 4.37
CA PHE A 120 11.82 2.00 5.62
C PHE A 120 11.10 0.66 5.56
N PHE A 121 11.56 -0.26 6.40
CA PHE A 121 11.16 -1.66 6.46
C PHE A 121 10.44 -1.88 7.78
N LEU A 122 9.23 -2.46 7.76
CA LEU A 122 8.42 -2.64 8.97
C LEU A 122 7.58 -3.90 8.85
N GLY A 123 7.70 -4.81 9.80
CA GLY A 123 6.87 -6.00 9.84
C GLY A 123 7.03 -6.78 11.15
N PRO A 124 6.33 -7.91 11.29
CA PRO A 124 6.53 -8.85 12.38
C PRO A 124 7.90 -9.54 12.32
N ARG A 125 8.27 -10.27 13.38
CA ARG A 125 9.56 -10.99 13.46
C ARG A 125 9.86 -11.86 12.22
N ARG A 126 8.86 -12.58 11.70
CA ARG A 126 8.98 -13.41 10.48
C ARG A 126 9.56 -12.66 9.28
N PHE A 127 9.23 -11.37 9.14
CA PHE A 127 9.69 -10.54 8.03
C PHE A 127 11.18 -10.23 8.17
N TYR A 128 11.64 -9.92 9.38
CA TYR A 128 13.06 -9.69 9.65
C TYR A 128 13.88 -10.98 9.57
N ASP A 129 13.34 -12.11 10.01
CA ASP A 129 13.98 -13.43 9.85
C ASP A 129 14.18 -13.77 8.37
N TRP A 130 13.16 -13.53 7.54
CA TRP A 130 13.25 -13.70 6.09
C TRP A 130 14.35 -12.83 5.47
N LEU A 131 14.42 -11.55 5.83
CA LEU A 131 15.48 -10.64 5.34
C LEU A 131 16.88 -11.07 5.79
N ARG A 132 17.03 -11.54 7.03
CA ARG A 132 18.32 -12.03 7.57
C ARG A 132 18.77 -13.33 6.90
N GLY A 133 17.82 -14.19 6.51
CA GLY A 133 18.10 -15.47 5.86
C GLY A 133 18.55 -15.36 4.40
N MET A 134 18.38 -14.20 3.75
CA MET A 134 18.84 -13.97 2.39
C MET A 134 20.35 -13.85 2.28
N SER A 135 20.90 -14.32 1.16
CA SER A 135 22.24 -13.94 0.71
C SER A 135 22.33 -12.44 0.41
N ASP A 136 23.55 -11.88 0.36
CA ASP A 136 23.75 -10.46 0.05
C ASP A 136 23.24 -10.09 -1.35
N GLU A 137 23.33 -11.01 -2.32
CA GLU A 137 22.81 -10.82 -3.67
C GLU A 137 21.28 -10.69 -3.68
N GLU A 138 20.58 -11.61 -3.01
CA GLU A 138 19.11 -11.56 -2.88
C GLU A 138 18.66 -10.31 -2.13
N ARG A 139 19.35 -9.98 -1.05
CA ARG A 139 19.05 -8.80 -0.22
C ARG A 139 19.26 -7.51 -0.99
N GLY A 140 20.25 -7.46 -1.88
CA GLY A 140 20.53 -6.32 -2.77
C GLY A 140 19.35 -5.93 -3.68
N ARG A 141 18.38 -6.81 -3.88
CA ARG A 141 17.16 -6.55 -4.66
C ARG A 141 16.13 -5.70 -3.90
N PHE A 142 16.30 -5.54 -2.58
CA PHE A 142 15.43 -4.75 -1.71
C PHE A 142 16.16 -3.51 -1.23
N CYS A 143 16.05 -2.43 -1.99
CA CYS A 143 16.75 -1.19 -1.74
C CYS A 143 16.03 -0.34 -0.70
N MET A 144 16.66 -0.10 0.45
CA MET A 144 16.25 0.98 1.33
C MET A 144 16.82 2.32 0.84
N THR A 145 15.95 3.30 0.62
CA THR A 145 16.33 4.60 0.03
C THR A 145 15.54 5.75 0.68
N GLY A 146 15.92 6.99 0.40
CA GLY A 146 15.25 8.15 0.97
C GLY A 146 13.80 8.29 0.52
N VAL A 147 12.94 8.80 1.41
CA VAL A 147 11.54 9.15 1.09
C VAL A 147 11.46 10.10 -0.12
N TYR A 148 12.47 10.97 -0.24
CA TYR A 148 12.64 11.89 -1.38
C TYR A 148 12.79 11.18 -2.74
N LYS A 149 13.27 9.92 -2.81
CA LYS A 149 13.30 9.13 -4.08
C LYS A 149 11.97 8.43 -4.33
N VAL A 150 11.35 7.86 -3.30
CA VAL A 150 10.17 6.98 -3.47
C VAL A 150 8.87 7.75 -3.69
N ASN A 151 8.70 8.93 -3.08
CA ASN A 151 7.43 9.65 -3.04
C ASN A 151 7.27 10.71 -4.15
N GLN A 152 8.16 10.80 -5.14
CA GLN A 152 8.03 11.82 -6.20
C GLN A 152 8.69 11.39 -7.51
N LEU A 153 8.39 12.13 -8.58
CA LEU A 153 9.03 11.99 -9.89
C LEU A 153 10.11 13.05 -10.14
N ASP A 154 10.04 14.19 -9.46
CA ASP A 154 10.70 15.43 -9.89
C ASP A 154 12.23 15.39 -9.81
N HIS A 155 12.79 14.58 -8.90
CA HIS A 155 14.24 14.49 -8.75
C HIS A 155 14.95 13.84 -9.95
N ASN A 156 14.33 12.83 -10.59
CA ASN A 156 14.85 12.21 -11.80
C ASN A 156 13.69 11.73 -12.69
N PRO A 157 12.99 12.64 -13.37
CA PRO A 157 11.72 12.34 -14.02
C PRO A 157 11.85 11.31 -15.15
N ARG A 158 12.97 11.31 -15.90
CA ARG A 158 13.18 10.32 -16.99
C ARG A 158 13.29 8.91 -16.42
N LEU A 159 14.18 8.71 -15.46
CA LEU A 159 14.38 7.41 -14.82
C LEU A 159 13.11 6.96 -14.08
N TYR A 160 12.55 7.84 -13.25
CA TYR A 160 11.46 7.47 -12.35
C TYR A 160 10.16 7.15 -13.09
N LYS A 161 9.90 7.78 -14.24
CA LYS A 161 8.80 7.40 -15.13
C LYS A 161 9.06 6.05 -15.80
N ALA A 162 10.28 5.80 -16.29
CA ALA A 162 10.64 4.50 -16.88
C ALA A 162 10.56 3.35 -15.85
N GLN A 163 10.92 3.59 -14.60
CA GLN A 163 10.80 2.59 -13.54
C GLN A 163 9.33 2.30 -13.15
N ARG A 164 8.40 3.25 -13.33
CA ARG A 164 7.01 3.19 -12.83
C ARG A 164 5.96 3.07 -13.95
N VAL A 165 6.16 2.16 -14.91
CA VAL A 165 5.16 1.87 -15.96
C VAL A 165 3.95 1.15 -15.37
N ASN A 166 2.74 1.50 -15.84
CA ASN A 166 1.47 0.92 -15.37
C ASN A 166 1.33 0.90 -13.84
N ALA A 167 1.86 1.93 -13.17
CA ALA A 167 1.91 1.97 -11.71
C ALA A 167 0.51 2.01 -11.07
N ARG A 168 0.38 1.36 -9.91
CA ARG A 168 -0.83 1.38 -9.07
C ARG A 168 -0.47 1.94 -7.70
N PHE A 169 -1.10 3.06 -7.36
CA PHE A 169 -0.85 3.77 -6.11
C PHE A 169 -2.02 3.55 -5.16
N ILE A 170 -1.83 2.64 -4.20
CA ILE A 170 -2.88 2.21 -3.28
C ILE A 170 -2.68 2.89 -1.94
N ASN A 171 -3.70 3.60 -1.45
CA ASN A 171 -3.71 4.23 -0.14
C ASN A 171 -5.07 4.00 0.55
N THR A 172 -5.15 4.30 1.84
CA THR A 172 -6.41 4.32 2.59
C THR A 172 -6.90 5.75 2.79
N GLY A 173 -8.22 5.92 2.90
CA GLY A 173 -8.87 7.17 3.28
C GLY A 173 -9.82 6.96 4.46
N ILE A 174 -10.16 8.06 5.14
CA ILE A 174 -11.16 8.05 6.22
C ILE A 174 -12.56 8.19 5.62
N MET A 175 -12.74 9.19 4.75
CA MET A 175 -14.02 9.51 4.11
C MET A 175 -13.83 9.94 2.65
N VAL A 176 -14.90 9.83 1.87
CA VAL A 176 -15.01 10.40 0.53
C VAL A 176 -16.31 11.16 0.40
N THR A 177 -16.25 12.35 -0.20
CA THR A 177 -17.43 13.16 -0.50
C THR A 177 -18.06 12.70 -1.83
N LEU A 178 -19.34 12.97 -2.06
CA LEU A 178 -19.99 12.67 -3.35
C LEU A 178 -19.41 13.46 -4.54
N SER A 179 -18.55 14.45 -4.29
CA SER A 179 -17.75 15.11 -5.32
C SER A 179 -16.50 14.30 -5.74
N GLY A 180 -16.12 13.28 -4.98
CA GLY A 180 -14.89 12.50 -5.14
C GLY A 180 -13.67 13.04 -4.40
N ALA A 181 -13.82 14.11 -3.58
CA ALA A 181 -12.74 14.54 -2.69
C ALA A 181 -12.59 13.58 -1.50
N VAL A 182 -11.35 13.29 -1.10
CA VAL A 182 -11.02 12.34 -0.02
C VAL A 182 -10.48 13.08 1.20
N VAL A 183 -10.88 12.59 2.37
CA VAL A 183 -10.45 13.03 3.69
C VAL A 183 -9.63 11.91 4.32
N SER A 184 -8.41 12.22 4.76
CA SER A 184 -7.46 11.22 5.27
C SER A 184 -6.77 11.60 6.58
N ASP A 185 -6.82 12.87 6.99
CA ASP A 185 -5.93 13.36 8.07
C ASP A 185 -6.60 14.28 9.10
N GLY A 186 -7.83 14.75 8.87
CA GLY A 186 -8.48 15.74 9.75
C GLY A 186 -10.00 15.60 9.87
N LEU A 187 -10.52 16.19 10.95
CA LEU A 187 -11.94 16.37 11.21
C LEU A 187 -12.46 17.70 10.63
N ASP A 188 -13.78 17.82 10.51
CA ASP A 188 -14.49 19.01 10.03
C ASP A 188 -14.24 20.28 10.85
N ASN A 189 -13.98 20.13 12.15
CA ASN A 189 -13.58 21.23 13.04
C ASN A 189 -12.09 21.59 12.94
N GLY A 190 -11.36 21.07 11.94
CA GLY A 190 -9.93 21.31 11.73
C GLY A 190 -9.01 20.52 12.65
N LYS A 191 -9.53 19.67 13.54
CA LYS A 191 -8.70 18.81 14.39
C LYS A 191 -7.98 17.78 13.54
N VAL A 192 -6.66 17.81 13.59
CA VAL A 192 -5.78 16.83 12.94
C VAL A 192 -5.88 15.49 13.67
N ILE A 193 -6.09 14.41 12.90
CA ILE A 193 -6.09 13.02 13.36
C ILE A 193 -4.71 12.39 13.14
N SER A 194 -4.12 12.63 11.97
CA SER A 194 -2.83 12.06 11.56
C SER A 194 -2.12 12.98 10.58
N GLY A 195 -0.87 12.70 10.24
CA GLY A 195 -0.22 13.35 9.09
C GLY A 195 -0.67 12.72 7.77
N VAL A 196 -0.80 13.52 6.71
CA VAL A 196 -1.09 13.05 5.33
C VAL A 196 -0.02 12.09 4.80
N GLY A 197 1.22 12.28 5.24
CA GLY A 197 2.37 11.53 4.72
C GLY A 197 2.55 11.74 3.21
N GLY A 198 2.88 10.67 2.49
CA GLY A 198 3.10 10.70 1.04
C GLY A 198 1.85 10.53 0.19
N GLN A 199 0.65 10.43 0.79
CA GLN A 199 -0.57 10.06 0.08
C GLN A 199 -0.84 11.01 -1.11
N TYR A 200 -0.80 12.31 -0.87
CA TYR A 200 -0.99 13.31 -1.92
C TYR A 200 0.00 13.13 -3.07
N ASN A 201 1.29 12.90 -2.77
CA ASN A 201 2.29 12.73 -3.80
C ASN A 201 2.03 11.47 -4.64
N PHE A 202 1.64 10.36 -4.03
CA PHE A 202 1.31 9.13 -4.76
C PHE A 202 0.07 9.30 -5.65
N VAL A 203 -0.94 10.02 -5.17
CA VAL A 203 -2.11 10.38 -6.00
C VAL A 203 -1.68 11.25 -7.17
N ALA A 204 -0.92 12.31 -6.94
CA ALA A 204 -0.45 13.22 -7.99
C ALA A 204 0.40 12.47 -9.05
N MET A 205 1.30 11.59 -8.61
CA MET A 205 2.10 10.75 -9.52
C MET A 205 1.25 9.84 -10.39
N ALA A 206 0.14 9.30 -9.87
CA ALA A 206 -0.77 8.47 -10.65
C ALA A 206 -1.36 9.22 -11.86
N HIS A 207 -1.63 10.52 -11.72
CA HIS A 207 -2.13 11.36 -12.81
C HIS A 207 -1.03 11.80 -13.78
N GLN A 208 0.22 11.87 -13.34
CA GLN A 208 1.37 12.24 -14.16
C GLN A 208 1.95 11.06 -14.99
N LEU A 209 1.76 9.82 -14.53
CA LEU A 209 2.31 8.63 -15.18
C LEU A 209 1.34 8.08 -16.24
N PRO A 210 1.82 7.83 -17.48
CA PRO A 210 1.04 7.08 -18.47
C PRO A 210 0.62 5.72 -17.92
N GLY A 211 -0.68 5.43 -17.99
CA GLY A 211 -1.25 4.20 -17.44
C GLY A 211 -1.22 4.11 -15.91
N GLY A 212 -0.79 5.14 -15.18
CA GLY A 212 -0.83 5.22 -13.72
C GLY A 212 -2.26 5.33 -13.20
N ARG A 213 -2.56 4.64 -12.09
CA ARG A 213 -3.86 4.73 -11.40
C ARG A 213 -3.70 4.92 -9.89
N SER A 214 -4.50 5.80 -9.32
CA SER A 214 -4.65 5.98 -7.87
C SER A 214 -5.88 5.21 -7.38
N ILE A 215 -5.70 4.48 -6.29
CA ILE A 215 -6.73 3.64 -5.66
C ILE A 215 -6.79 4.04 -4.18
N ILE A 216 -7.94 4.53 -3.74
CA ILE A 216 -8.19 4.90 -2.35
C ILE A 216 -9.20 3.91 -1.75
N MET A 217 -8.77 3.19 -0.73
CA MET A 217 -9.60 2.25 0.02
C MET A 217 -10.24 2.94 1.22
N ILE A 218 -11.56 2.85 1.34
CA ILE A 218 -12.35 3.51 2.38
C ILE A 218 -13.35 2.49 2.90
N ARG A 219 -13.45 2.32 4.22
CA ARG A 219 -14.55 1.56 4.83
C ARG A 219 -15.85 2.29 4.52
N ALA A 220 -16.90 1.64 4.04
CA ALA A 220 -18.15 2.31 3.68
C ALA A 220 -18.84 3.01 4.86
N ALA A 221 -18.68 2.47 6.08
CA ALA A 221 -19.23 3.02 7.32
C ALA A 221 -18.26 2.85 8.50
N ARG A 222 -18.51 3.61 9.57
CA ARG A 222 -17.81 3.52 10.87
C ARG A 222 -18.82 3.48 12.01
N GLU A 223 -18.45 2.86 13.12
CA GLU A 223 -19.23 2.95 14.36
C GLU A 223 -18.88 4.24 15.11
N THR A 224 -19.90 4.92 15.62
CA THR A 224 -19.77 6.13 16.45
C THR A 224 -20.59 5.95 17.73
N ASP A 225 -20.44 6.83 18.71
CA ASP A 225 -21.21 6.78 19.96
C ASP A 225 -22.74 6.88 19.71
N GLY A 226 -23.15 7.50 18.59
CA GLY A 226 -24.53 7.58 18.13
C GLY A 226 -24.97 6.42 17.21
N GLY A 227 -24.16 5.38 17.06
CA GLY A 227 -24.37 4.27 16.13
C GLY A 227 -23.58 4.39 14.83
N ALA A 228 -23.93 3.57 13.84
CA ALA A 228 -23.21 3.54 12.57
C ALA A 228 -23.36 4.86 11.81
N SER A 229 -22.28 5.31 11.16
CA SER A 229 -22.23 6.51 10.32
C SER A 229 -21.52 6.21 9.01
N SER A 230 -21.99 6.81 7.91
CA SER A 230 -21.37 6.64 6.59
C SER A 230 -20.00 7.33 6.50
N ASN A 231 -19.06 6.70 5.79
CA ASN A 231 -17.83 7.35 5.34
C ASN A 231 -17.90 7.83 3.89
N VAL A 232 -18.93 7.43 3.13
CA VAL A 232 -19.34 8.12 1.91
C VAL A 232 -20.31 9.22 2.34
N VAL A 233 -19.91 10.48 2.21
CA VAL A 233 -20.66 11.63 2.71
C VAL A 233 -21.01 12.57 1.56
N PHE A 234 -22.05 13.39 1.69
CA PHE A 234 -22.37 14.37 0.65
C PHE A 234 -21.28 15.44 0.53
N ASN A 235 -20.88 16.04 1.64
CA ASN A 235 -19.77 17.00 1.75
C ASN A 235 -19.02 16.83 3.10
N TYR A 236 -17.85 17.46 3.24
CA TYR A 236 -17.09 17.48 4.49
C TYR A 236 -16.24 18.76 4.61
N GLY A 237 -16.00 19.22 5.83
CA GLY A 237 -15.26 20.46 6.14
C GLY A 237 -13.74 20.37 6.04
N HIS A 238 -13.19 19.20 5.68
CA HIS A 238 -11.75 18.97 5.52
C HIS A 238 -11.48 18.25 4.19
N CYS A 239 -10.31 18.47 3.58
CA CYS A 239 -9.96 17.87 2.30
C CYS A 239 -8.46 17.59 2.22
N THR A 240 -8.12 16.32 2.00
CA THR A 240 -6.73 15.89 1.81
C THR A 240 -6.41 15.73 0.32
N ILE A 241 -7.28 15.02 -0.41
CA ILE A 241 -7.14 14.83 -1.86
C ILE A 241 -8.30 15.56 -2.54
N PRO A 242 -8.02 16.63 -3.32
CA PRO A 242 -9.06 17.37 -4.00
C PRO A 242 -9.71 16.53 -5.10
N ARG A 243 -11.01 16.79 -5.35
CA ARG A 243 -11.82 16.09 -6.35
C ARG A 243 -11.19 15.99 -7.75
N HIS A 244 -10.31 16.94 -8.12
CA HIS A 244 -9.65 16.99 -9.43
C HIS A 244 -8.64 15.84 -9.61
N LEU A 245 -8.18 15.25 -8.50
CA LEU A 245 -7.29 14.10 -8.47
C LEU A 245 -8.04 12.79 -8.18
N ARG A 246 -9.37 12.78 -8.24
CA ARG A 246 -10.16 11.55 -8.08
C ARG A 246 -9.80 10.51 -9.14
N ASP A 247 -9.73 9.26 -8.72
CA ASP A 247 -9.46 8.14 -9.61
C ASP A 247 -10.31 6.94 -9.20
N ILE A 248 -9.77 5.94 -8.51
CA ILE A 248 -10.55 4.78 -8.06
C ILE A 248 -10.81 4.87 -6.56
N VAL A 249 -12.06 4.64 -6.15
CA VAL A 249 -12.43 4.43 -4.74
C VAL A 249 -12.93 3.01 -4.55
N VAL A 250 -12.47 2.34 -3.49
CA VAL A 250 -12.85 0.97 -3.15
C VAL A 250 -13.43 0.94 -1.75
N THR A 251 -14.61 0.35 -1.61
CA THR A 251 -15.18 -0.07 -0.32
C THR A 251 -15.29 -1.59 -0.29
N GLU A 252 -15.68 -2.15 0.86
CA GLU A 252 -16.01 -3.57 0.97
C GLU A 252 -17.17 -4.02 0.07
N TYR A 253 -17.93 -3.07 -0.50
CA TYR A 253 -19.09 -3.34 -1.35
C TYR A 253 -18.80 -3.23 -2.84
N GLY A 254 -17.70 -2.59 -3.25
CA GLY A 254 -17.37 -2.49 -4.66
C GLY A 254 -16.32 -1.44 -4.99
N VAL A 255 -16.22 -1.17 -6.29
CA VAL A 255 -15.23 -0.27 -6.87
C VAL A 255 -15.95 0.82 -7.66
N ALA A 256 -15.64 2.08 -7.37
CA ALA A 256 -16.08 3.22 -8.16
C ALA A 256 -14.90 3.79 -8.95
N ASP A 257 -14.94 3.67 -10.27
CA ASP A 257 -14.01 4.36 -11.19
C ASP A 257 -14.54 5.77 -11.46
N LEU A 258 -13.81 6.80 -11.03
CA LEU A 258 -14.24 8.20 -11.03
C LEU A 258 -13.44 9.06 -12.02
N ARG A 259 -12.36 8.54 -12.58
CA ARG A 259 -11.48 9.32 -13.46
C ARG A 259 -12.24 9.66 -14.75
N SER A 260 -12.11 10.92 -15.17
CA SER A 260 -12.76 11.45 -16.38
C SER A 260 -14.29 11.37 -16.40
N GLN A 261 -14.93 11.21 -15.24
CA GLN A 261 -16.40 11.19 -15.13
C GLN A 261 -16.95 12.58 -14.81
N SER A 262 -18.23 12.80 -15.17
CA SER A 262 -18.98 13.98 -14.72
C SER A 262 -19.26 13.90 -13.21
N ASP A 263 -19.56 15.04 -12.59
CA ASP A 263 -19.86 15.06 -11.15
C ASP A 263 -21.10 14.25 -10.79
N ALA A 264 -22.11 14.24 -11.65
CA ALA A 264 -23.31 13.43 -11.47
C ALA A 264 -22.96 11.93 -11.47
N GLU A 265 -22.13 11.51 -12.41
CA GLU A 265 -21.72 10.11 -12.53
C GLU A 265 -20.83 9.66 -11.35
N VAL A 266 -19.96 10.55 -10.87
CA VAL A 266 -19.18 10.30 -9.65
C VAL A 266 -20.06 10.13 -8.43
N ALA A 267 -21.05 11.00 -8.23
CA ALA A 267 -21.98 10.88 -7.12
C ALA A 267 -22.76 9.56 -7.17
N LYS A 268 -23.27 9.18 -8.35
CA LYS A 268 -23.98 7.90 -8.58
C LYS A 268 -23.09 6.70 -8.24
N ARG A 269 -21.86 6.65 -8.74
CA ARG A 269 -20.92 5.53 -8.49
C ARG A 269 -20.51 5.43 -7.03
N LEU A 270 -20.30 6.56 -6.35
CA LEU A 270 -19.99 6.57 -4.92
C LEU A 270 -21.18 6.10 -4.07
N ILE A 271 -22.41 6.50 -4.41
CA ILE A 271 -23.63 5.96 -3.78
C ILE A 271 -23.72 4.44 -3.99
N CYS A 272 -23.40 3.94 -5.18
CA CYS A 272 -23.44 2.51 -5.50
C CYS A 272 -22.48 1.64 -4.67
N ILE A 273 -21.42 2.22 -4.10
CA ILE A 273 -20.47 1.52 -3.21
C ILE A 273 -20.60 1.95 -1.73
N ALA A 274 -21.57 2.80 -1.40
CA ALA A 274 -21.89 3.16 -0.04
C ALA A 274 -22.67 2.05 0.67
N ASP A 275 -22.68 2.07 2.00
CA ASP A 275 -23.51 1.17 2.80
C ASP A 275 -25.00 1.50 2.59
N SER A 276 -25.81 0.48 2.32
CA SER A 276 -27.22 0.65 1.94
C SER A 276 -28.08 1.29 3.03
N ARG A 277 -27.62 1.29 4.29
CA ARG A 277 -28.29 2.04 5.38
C ARG A 277 -28.29 3.55 5.15
N PHE A 278 -27.36 4.09 4.36
CA PHE A 278 -27.18 5.54 4.14
C PHE A 278 -27.42 5.98 2.69
N GLN A 279 -27.53 5.04 1.76
CA GLN A 279 -27.71 5.28 0.33
C GLN A 279 -28.91 6.19 0.00
N ALA A 280 -30.06 5.96 0.62
CA ALA A 280 -31.27 6.75 0.38
C ALA A 280 -31.08 8.23 0.77
N GLY A 281 -30.52 8.49 1.95
CA GLY A 281 -30.25 9.86 2.42
C GLY A 281 -29.18 10.57 1.58
N LEU A 282 -28.17 9.84 1.09
CA LEU A 282 -27.17 10.40 0.16
C LEU A 282 -27.80 10.79 -1.18
N LEU A 283 -28.67 9.93 -1.73
CA LEU A 283 -29.38 10.23 -2.97
C LEU A 283 -30.32 11.43 -2.81
N GLU A 284 -31.08 11.50 -1.73
CA GLU A 284 -31.96 12.63 -1.44
C GLU A 284 -31.19 13.96 -1.41
N GLN A 285 -30.06 14.00 -0.70
CA GLN A 285 -29.18 15.18 -0.65
C GLN A 285 -28.65 15.56 -2.04
N ALA A 286 -28.22 14.57 -2.83
CA ALA A 286 -27.69 14.79 -4.17
C ALA A 286 -28.76 15.32 -5.15
N VAL A 287 -29.97 14.77 -5.11
CA VAL A 287 -31.11 15.24 -5.93
C VAL A 287 -31.52 16.66 -5.51
N LYS A 288 -31.67 16.92 -4.21
CA LYS A 288 -32.01 18.24 -3.68
C LYS A 288 -30.99 19.31 -4.10
N ALA A 289 -29.72 18.94 -4.19
CA ALA A 289 -28.64 19.84 -4.61
C ALA A 289 -28.43 19.91 -6.14
N GLY A 290 -29.28 19.25 -6.95
CA GLY A 290 -29.15 19.22 -8.41
C GLY A 290 -27.90 18.50 -8.92
N LYS A 291 -27.31 17.60 -8.11
CA LYS A 291 -26.13 16.79 -8.49
C LYS A 291 -26.50 15.50 -9.18
N ILE A 292 -27.71 14.98 -8.95
CA ILE A 292 -28.27 13.80 -9.61
C ILE A 292 -29.69 14.15 -10.08
N GLU A 293 -30.10 13.65 -11.23
CA GLU A 293 -31.45 13.83 -11.76
C GLU A 293 -32.51 13.14 -10.87
N ALA A 294 -33.66 13.78 -10.68
CA ALA A 294 -34.69 13.32 -9.73
C ALA A 294 -35.28 11.92 -10.05
N GLY A 295 -35.21 11.49 -11.32
CA GLY A 295 -35.69 10.17 -11.75
C GLY A 295 -34.67 9.04 -11.59
N TRP A 296 -33.41 9.34 -11.25
CA TRP A 296 -32.39 8.30 -11.10
C TRP A 296 -32.66 7.47 -9.85
N GLN A 297 -32.54 6.15 -10.00
CA GLN A 297 -32.64 5.21 -8.90
C GLN A 297 -31.35 4.43 -8.76
N ILE A 298 -31.00 4.09 -7.53
CA ILE A 298 -29.86 3.22 -7.23
C ILE A 298 -30.07 1.87 -7.94
N PRO A 299 -29.13 1.33 -8.72
CA PRO A 299 -29.27 0.01 -9.35
C PRO A 299 -29.52 -1.09 -8.32
N ALA A 300 -30.31 -2.10 -8.68
CA ALA A 300 -30.76 -3.14 -7.73
C ALA A 300 -29.58 -3.92 -7.11
N GLU A 301 -28.54 -4.17 -7.90
CA GLU A 301 -27.29 -4.82 -7.50
C GLU A 301 -26.51 -4.05 -6.42
N CYS A 302 -26.78 -2.76 -6.24
CA CYS A 302 -26.11 -1.91 -5.25
C CYS A 302 -26.94 -1.73 -3.96
N ARG A 303 -28.17 -2.24 -3.89
CA ARG A 303 -29.11 -1.99 -2.77
C ARG A 303 -28.96 -2.95 -1.58
N ASP A 304 -28.06 -3.92 -1.67
CA ASP A 304 -27.78 -4.89 -0.59
C ASP A 304 -26.34 -4.77 -0.05
N ASN A 305 -25.81 -3.55 -0.05
CA ASN A 305 -24.50 -3.23 0.50
C ASN A 305 -24.56 -3.12 2.03
N THR A 306 -24.66 -4.27 2.71
CA THR A 306 -24.74 -4.34 4.18
C THR A 306 -23.73 -5.32 4.77
N PRO A 307 -23.33 -5.15 6.05
CA PRO A 307 -22.47 -6.13 6.72
C PRO A 307 -23.08 -7.54 6.72
N ALA A 308 -24.40 -7.64 6.91
CA ALA A 308 -25.13 -8.90 6.87
C ALA A 308 -25.07 -9.58 5.48
N SER A 309 -25.09 -8.81 4.40
CA SER A 309 -24.92 -9.35 3.05
C SER A 309 -23.51 -9.91 2.82
N LEU A 310 -22.47 -9.19 3.27
CA LEU A 310 -21.09 -9.68 3.21
C LEU A 310 -20.91 -10.95 4.05
N ASP A 311 -21.49 -10.99 5.25
CA ASP A 311 -21.46 -12.17 6.10
C ASP A 311 -22.14 -13.36 5.43
N ARG A 312 -23.32 -13.17 4.85
CA ARG A 312 -24.03 -14.21 4.09
C ARG A 312 -23.19 -14.69 2.89
N ARG A 313 -22.59 -13.76 2.14
CA ARG A 313 -21.79 -14.05 0.93
C ARG A 313 -20.50 -14.81 1.23
N PHE A 314 -19.82 -14.45 2.31
CA PHE A 314 -18.49 -15.00 2.65
C PHE A 314 -18.52 -16.07 3.74
N LYS A 315 -19.68 -16.42 4.30
CA LYS A 315 -19.82 -17.49 5.32
C LYS A 315 -19.17 -18.81 4.89
N PRO A 316 -19.37 -19.32 3.66
CA PRO A 316 -18.74 -20.58 3.23
C PRO A 316 -17.20 -20.52 3.24
N GLN A 317 -16.64 -19.44 2.71
CA GLN A 317 -15.19 -19.24 2.62
C GLN A 317 -14.56 -19.03 4.01
N ARG A 318 -15.26 -18.35 4.92
CA ARG A 318 -14.85 -18.23 6.32
C ARG A 318 -14.86 -19.59 7.02
N ALA A 319 -15.86 -20.43 6.77
CA ALA A 319 -15.92 -21.79 7.31
C ALA A 319 -14.78 -22.69 6.79
N GLN A 320 -14.27 -22.41 5.58
CA GLN A 320 -13.08 -23.05 5.01
C GLN A 320 -11.75 -22.46 5.54
N GLY A 321 -11.79 -21.44 6.40
CA GLY A 321 -10.59 -20.81 6.96
C GLY A 321 -9.89 -19.80 6.04
N LEU A 322 -10.49 -19.41 4.91
CA LEU A 322 -9.83 -18.54 3.92
C LEU A 322 -9.67 -17.07 4.36
N PHE A 323 -10.42 -16.62 5.37
CA PHE A 323 -10.41 -15.23 5.86
C PHE A 323 -10.11 -15.17 7.36
N GLY A 324 -8.94 -15.68 7.76
CA GLY A 324 -8.45 -15.52 9.12
C GLY A 324 -8.27 -14.05 9.52
N ALA A 325 -8.26 -13.76 10.82
CA ALA A 325 -8.12 -12.38 11.33
C ALA A 325 -6.80 -11.71 10.90
N PHE A 326 -5.75 -12.51 10.73
CA PHE A 326 -4.41 -12.10 10.29
C PHE A 326 -3.94 -13.05 9.18
N PRO A 327 -4.43 -12.87 7.93
CA PRO A 327 -4.15 -13.81 6.84
C PRO A 327 -2.68 -13.83 6.41
N LEU A 328 -1.92 -12.80 6.79
CA LEU A 328 -0.48 -12.67 6.56
C LEU A 328 0.32 -12.88 7.86
N GLY A 329 -0.25 -13.60 8.83
CA GLY A 329 0.40 -13.85 10.12
C GLY A 329 0.43 -12.63 11.05
N SER A 330 0.93 -12.86 12.27
CA SER A 330 1.03 -11.85 13.32
C SER A 330 2.09 -12.27 14.36
N ASP A 331 2.61 -11.29 15.11
CA ASP A 331 3.43 -11.55 16.30
C ASP A 331 2.58 -11.83 17.55
N PHE A 332 1.26 -11.67 17.48
CA PHE A 332 0.36 -12.03 18.58
C PHE A 332 0.44 -13.51 18.88
N THR A 333 0.56 -13.86 20.16
CA THR A 333 0.38 -15.25 20.59
C THR A 333 -1.09 -15.68 20.45
N PRO A 334 -1.39 -16.99 20.39
CA PRO A 334 -2.77 -17.47 20.41
C PRO A 334 -3.59 -16.92 21.59
N GLU A 335 -2.94 -16.73 22.75
CA GLU A 335 -3.55 -16.15 23.94
C GLU A 335 -3.91 -14.67 23.73
N GLU A 336 -3.01 -13.90 23.12
CA GLU A 336 -3.23 -12.48 22.82
C GLU A 336 -4.33 -12.28 21.79
N LEU A 337 -4.45 -13.16 20.79
CA LEU A 337 -5.54 -13.14 19.83
C LEU A 337 -6.90 -13.36 20.50
N LYS A 338 -6.98 -14.34 21.40
CA LYS A 338 -8.19 -14.59 22.21
C LYS A 338 -8.51 -13.41 23.12
N LEU A 339 -7.50 -12.85 23.80
CA LEU A 339 -7.65 -11.65 24.63
C LEU A 339 -8.18 -10.46 23.83
N ALA A 340 -7.62 -10.20 22.65
CA ALA A 340 -8.04 -9.07 21.82
C ALA A 340 -9.52 -9.17 21.41
N ALA A 341 -10.01 -10.39 21.13
CA ALA A 341 -11.42 -10.64 20.86
C ALA A 341 -12.28 -10.46 22.13
N ALA A 342 -11.87 -11.06 23.25
CA ALA A 342 -12.60 -10.97 24.52
C ALA A 342 -12.69 -9.53 25.03
N LEU A 343 -11.61 -8.75 24.94
CA LEU A 343 -11.59 -7.35 25.38
C LEU A 343 -12.56 -6.45 24.62
N LYS A 344 -12.83 -6.73 23.34
CA LYS A 344 -13.89 -6.03 22.60
C LYS A 344 -15.27 -6.32 23.19
N GLN A 345 -15.54 -7.56 23.57
CA GLN A 345 -16.79 -7.96 24.23
C GLN A 345 -16.90 -7.35 25.63
N VAL A 346 -15.81 -7.37 26.41
CA VAL A 346 -15.72 -6.71 27.72
C VAL A 346 -16.08 -5.24 27.60
N LYS A 347 -15.48 -4.52 26.65
CA LYS A 347 -15.76 -3.10 26.40
C LYS A 347 -17.23 -2.87 26.05
N ALA A 348 -17.80 -3.69 25.16
CA ALA A 348 -19.19 -3.58 24.75
C ALA A 348 -20.15 -3.83 25.92
N LYS A 349 -19.94 -4.92 26.68
CA LYS A 349 -20.77 -5.29 27.82
C LYS A 349 -20.65 -4.30 28.98
N ALA A 350 -19.45 -3.76 29.22
CA ALA A 350 -19.25 -2.70 30.20
C ALA A 350 -19.98 -1.40 29.83
N ALA A 351 -20.05 -1.05 28.55
CA ALA A 351 -20.77 0.13 28.07
C ALA A 351 -22.30 -0.04 28.13
N SER A 352 -22.81 -1.26 27.86
CA SER A 352 -24.25 -1.52 27.79
C SER A 352 -24.90 -1.88 29.14
N THR A 353 -24.11 -2.15 30.18
CA THR A 353 -24.62 -2.66 31.47
C THR A 353 -24.54 -1.59 32.55
N PRO A 354 -25.63 -1.34 33.32
CA PRO A 354 -25.59 -0.43 34.45
C PRO A 354 -24.50 -0.78 35.47
N LYS A 355 -23.72 0.22 35.92
CA LYS A 355 -22.57 0.03 36.81
C LYS A 355 -22.88 -0.78 38.07
N TRP A 356 -24.05 -0.58 38.68
CA TRP A 356 -24.47 -1.31 39.88
C TRP A 356 -24.66 -2.82 39.64
N LYS A 357 -25.14 -3.22 38.44
CA LYS A 357 -25.26 -4.64 38.06
C LYS A 357 -23.87 -5.27 37.87
N LEU A 358 -22.94 -4.54 37.25
CA LEU A 358 -21.56 -4.99 37.07
C LEU A 358 -20.86 -5.19 38.43
N LEU A 359 -21.06 -4.26 39.37
CA LEU A 359 -20.51 -4.36 40.73
C LEU A 359 -21.10 -5.55 41.49
N LEU A 360 -22.42 -5.74 41.46
CA LEU A 360 -23.05 -6.91 42.09
C LEU A 360 -22.56 -8.23 41.48
N GLY A 361 -22.42 -8.27 40.14
CA GLY A 361 -21.87 -9.42 39.44
C GLY A 361 -20.45 -9.72 39.89
N ALA A 362 -19.59 -8.69 39.95
CA ALA A 362 -18.19 -8.85 40.34
C ALA A 362 -18.01 -9.32 41.80
N LEU A 363 -18.94 -8.95 42.69
CA LEU A 363 -18.97 -9.45 44.08
C LEU A 363 -19.44 -10.91 44.20
N ARG A 364 -20.21 -11.40 43.21
CA ARG A 364 -20.72 -12.78 43.16
C ARG A 364 -19.90 -13.71 42.27
N ALA A 365 -18.95 -13.16 41.52
CA ALA A 365 -18.11 -13.92 40.61
C ALA A 365 -17.24 -14.91 41.40
N GLY A 366 -17.29 -16.19 41.02
CA GLY A 366 -16.45 -17.23 41.61
C GLY A 366 -14.99 -17.14 41.16
N GLU A 367 -14.14 -17.97 41.73
CA GLU A 367 -12.74 -18.07 41.29
C GLU A 367 -12.66 -18.58 39.84
N PRO A 368 -11.89 -17.93 38.96
CA PRO A 368 -11.67 -18.39 37.60
C PRO A 368 -10.95 -19.74 37.57
N SER A 369 -11.30 -20.56 36.58
CA SER A 369 -10.61 -21.83 36.35
C SER A 369 -9.11 -21.64 36.05
N ALA A 370 -8.30 -22.67 36.31
CA ALA A 370 -6.87 -22.67 36.01
C ALA A 370 -6.56 -22.36 34.53
N ALA A 371 -7.46 -22.75 33.61
CA ALA A 371 -7.34 -22.46 32.18
C ALA A 371 -7.36 -20.95 31.85
N MET A 372 -7.88 -20.11 32.76
CA MET A 372 -7.96 -18.66 32.57
C MET A 372 -6.72 -17.91 33.04
N GLN A 373 -5.82 -18.57 33.78
CA GLN A 373 -4.64 -17.94 34.38
C GLN A 373 -3.71 -17.27 33.36
N PRO A 374 -3.38 -17.87 32.20
CA PRO A 374 -2.50 -17.22 31.22
C PRO A 374 -3.04 -15.87 30.73
N TYR A 375 -4.36 -15.76 30.57
CA TYR A 375 -5.01 -14.54 30.11
C TYR A 375 -5.05 -13.46 31.20
N LEU A 376 -5.33 -13.88 32.44
CA LEU A 376 -5.35 -12.99 33.60
C LEU A 376 -3.95 -12.44 33.91
N ALA A 377 -2.93 -13.29 33.86
CA ALA A 377 -1.54 -12.90 34.05
C ALA A 377 -1.11 -11.83 33.03
N ARG A 378 -1.49 -12.01 31.76
CA ARG A 378 -1.16 -11.06 30.68
C ARG A 378 -1.72 -9.66 30.93
N LEU A 379 -2.90 -9.57 31.55
CA LEU A 379 -3.56 -8.31 31.92
C LEU A 379 -3.29 -7.87 33.36
N LYS A 380 -2.48 -8.61 34.12
CA LYS A 380 -2.21 -8.38 35.56
C LYS A 380 -3.49 -8.40 36.41
N LEU A 381 -4.42 -9.31 36.10
CA LEU A 381 -5.72 -9.48 36.76
C LEU A 381 -5.82 -10.75 37.61
N GLU A 382 -4.70 -11.43 37.89
CA GLU A 382 -4.67 -12.60 38.77
C GLU A 382 -5.12 -12.24 40.19
N GLN A 383 -4.68 -11.07 40.67
CA GLN A 383 -5.04 -10.52 41.97
C GLN A 383 -5.60 -9.09 41.78
N PRO A 384 -6.90 -8.94 41.46
CA PRO A 384 -7.50 -7.65 41.20
C PRO A 384 -7.42 -6.74 42.44
N LYS A 385 -6.80 -5.57 42.31
CA LYS A 385 -6.56 -4.64 43.42
C LYS A 385 -7.71 -3.67 43.63
N THR A 386 -8.43 -3.34 42.56
CA THR A 386 -9.56 -2.41 42.59
C THR A 386 -10.89 -3.09 42.27
N LEU A 387 -12.01 -2.44 42.62
CA LEU A 387 -13.34 -2.87 42.20
C LEU A 387 -13.47 -2.89 40.66
N GLN A 388 -12.81 -1.97 39.98
CA GLN A 388 -12.75 -1.94 38.52
C GLN A 388 -12.03 -3.19 37.98
N ASP A 389 -10.90 -3.58 38.56
CA ASP A 389 -10.18 -4.80 38.16
C ASP A 389 -11.03 -6.05 38.37
N LYS A 390 -11.80 -6.11 39.45
CA LYS A 390 -12.74 -7.22 39.71
C LYS A 390 -13.82 -7.30 38.63
N VAL A 391 -14.38 -6.15 38.22
CA VAL A 391 -15.37 -6.09 37.12
C VAL A 391 -14.75 -6.51 35.80
N VAL A 392 -13.56 -6.01 35.46
CA VAL A 392 -12.87 -6.38 34.21
C VAL A 392 -12.52 -7.87 34.22
N ARG A 393 -12.01 -8.42 35.34
CA ARG A 393 -11.72 -9.85 35.51
C ARG A 393 -12.98 -10.70 35.28
N MET A 394 -14.09 -10.36 35.92
CA MET A 394 -15.37 -11.08 35.75
C MET A 394 -15.81 -11.08 34.29
N LEU A 395 -15.90 -9.90 33.67
CA LEU A 395 -16.35 -9.78 32.28
C LEU A 395 -15.43 -10.52 31.31
N LEU A 396 -14.12 -10.52 31.59
CA LEU A 396 -13.15 -11.23 30.76
C LEU A 396 -13.31 -12.75 30.88
N VAL A 397 -13.51 -13.27 32.09
CA VAL A 397 -13.73 -14.70 32.33
C VAL A 397 -15.02 -15.16 31.64
N GLU A 398 -16.09 -14.36 31.71
CA GLU A 398 -17.33 -14.63 30.98
C GLU A 398 -17.11 -14.63 29.47
N ALA A 399 -16.36 -13.66 28.94
CA ALA A 399 -16.10 -13.53 27.51
C ALA A 399 -15.14 -14.59 26.93
N LEU A 400 -14.31 -15.22 27.78
CA LEU A 400 -13.40 -16.32 27.41
C LEU A 400 -14.00 -17.71 27.66
N GLY A 401 -15.01 -17.81 28.52
CA GLY A 401 -15.67 -19.06 28.91
C GLY A 401 -16.89 -19.42 28.06
N GLY A 402 -17.44 -18.47 27.30
CA GLY A 402 -18.45 -18.70 26.26
C GLY A 402 -17.82 -18.79 24.88
#